data_AF-A0A399E037-F1
#
_entry.id   AF-A0A399E037-F1
#
_cell.length_a   1.000
_cell.length_b   1.000
_cell.length_c   1.000
_cell.angle_alpha   90.00
_cell.angle_beta   90.00
_cell.angle_gamma   90.00
#
_symmetry.space_group_name_H-M   'P 1'
#
loop_
_entity.id
_entity.type
_entity.pdbx_description
1 polymer ?
#
loop_
_entity_poly.entity_id
_entity_poly.type
_entity_poly.pdbx_seq_one_letter_code
_entity_poly.pdbx_strand_id
1 'polypeptide(L)'
;MGLMLSLARVFSVTLRIFAHHPLGVLWVTFVALLFSFVSFGILIGPMQVGFNAVMLRYLRRGEWAPELLWQQFRRQAFLAGWVYLALLLVGLVVPLPLERFSPAVAVLLGFAANAVLALLWFYPFQYLAERHMPWTEAVREGWHLILRAGVPRHVLLVLLIQLINYVPTGASVPVLDLFVLVLLVGLSGLIGVVAYAQLNPEPQA
;
A
#
# COMPACT_ATOMS: atom_id res chain seq x y z
N MET A 1 -10.16 -25.89 1.96
CA MET A 1 -9.88 -24.99 3.11
C MET A 1 -9.53 -23.62 2.54
N GLY A 2 -10.31 -22.58 2.83
CA GLY A 2 -9.99 -21.22 2.35
C GLY A 2 -8.67 -20.72 2.97
N LEU A 3 -7.78 -20.14 2.16
CA LEU A 3 -6.56 -19.51 2.65
C LEU A 3 -6.95 -18.38 3.61
N MET A 4 -6.60 -18.55 4.88
CA MET A 4 -6.92 -17.60 5.94
C MET A 4 -5.75 -16.63 6.16
N LEU A 5 -6.04 -15.32 6.21
CA LEU A 5 -5.03 -14.31 6.50
C LEU A 5 -4.53 -14.47 7.95
N SER A 6 -3.22 -14.54 8.17
CA SER A 6 -2.63 -14.64 9.51
C SER A 6 -1.83 -13.39 9.81
N LEU A 7 -2.39 -12.50 10.65
CA LEU A 7 -1.77 -11.22 10.97
C LEU A 7 -0.37 -11.41 11.58
N ALA A 8 -0.22 -12.35 12.52
CA ALA A 8 1.07 -12.66 13.12
C ALA A 8 2.11 -13.07 12.08
N ARG A 9 1.72 -13.87 11.07
CA ARG A 9 2.60 -14.24 9.96
C ARG A 9 2.94 -13.04 9.08
N VAL A 10 1.96 -12.20 8.76
CA VAL A 10 2.18 -10.98 7.97
C VAL A 10 3.20 -10.07 8.65
N PHE A 11 3.02 -9.75 9.93
CA PHE A 11 3.94 -8.87 10.66
C PHE A 11 5.33 -9.50 10.83
N SER A 12 5.42 -10.78 11.23
CA SER A 12 6.72 -11.45 11.40
C SER A 12 7.52 -11.55 10.11
N VAL A 13 6.87 -11.84 8.97
CA VAL A 13 7.53 -11.89 7.66
C VAL A 13 7.90 -10.48 7.19
N THR A 14 7.04 -9.49 7.39
CA THR A 14 7.35 -8.07 7.10
C THR A 14 8.61 -7.62 7.84
N LEU A 15 8.66 -7.84 9.15
CA LEU A 15 9.81 -7.47 9.98
C LEU A 15 11.07 -8.24 9.56
N ARG A 16 10.94 -9.53 9.21
CA ARG A 16 12.07 -10.32 8.72
C ARG A 16 12.63 -9.73 7.42
N ILE A 17 11.79 -9.42 6.44
CA ILE A 17 12.24 -8.83 5.16
C ILE A 17 12.90 -7.49 5.41
N PHE A 18 12.27 -6.63 6.21
CA PHE A 18 12.82 -5.32 6.53
C PHE A 18 14.17 -5.44 7.24
N ALA A 19 14.34 -6.39 8.16
CA ALA A 19 15.61 -6.62 8.85
C ALA A 19 16.72 -7.13 7.92
N HIS A 20 16.39 -7.91 6.87
CA HIS A 20 17.38 -8.41 5.92
C HIS A 20 17.75 -7.37 4.85
N HIS A 21 16.81 -6.53 4.41
CA HIS A 21 17.04 -5.50 3.39
C HIS A 21 16.52 -4.11 3.77
N PRO A 22 16.94 -3.53 4.91
CA PRO A 22 16.38 -2.26 5.39
C PRO A 22 16.67 -1.12 4.42
N LEU A 23 17.93 -0.99 3.98
CA LEU A 23 18.34 0.05 3.03
C LEU A 23 17.66 -0.13 1.67
N GLY A 24 17.43 -1.37 1.23
CA GLY A 24 16.72 -1.65 -0.01
C GLY A 24 15.27 -1.17 0.04
N VAL A 25 14.52 -1.58 1.07
CA VAL A 25 13.11 -1.20 1.24
C VAL A 25 12.98 0.32 1.35
N LEU A 26 13.82 0.96 2.17
CA LEU A 26 13.82 2.41 2.33
C LEU A 26 14.16 3.13 1.02
N TRP A 27 15.18 2.66 0.29
CA TRP A 27 15.58 3.27 -0.98
C TRP A 27 14.48 3.18 -2.04
N VAL A 28 13.90 2.00 -2.26
CA VAL A 28 12.83 1.83 -3.26
C VAL A 28 11.60 2.65 -2.88
N THR A 29 11.27 2.71 -1.59
CA THR A 29 10.18 3.56 -1.10
C THR A 29 10.47 5.04 -1.33
N PHE A 30 11.67 5.49 -0.99
CA PHE A 30 12.09 6.88 -1.19
C PHE A 30 12.01 7.27 -2.66
N VAL A 31 12.57 6.45 -3.57
CA VAL A 31 12.53 6.72 -5.01
C VAL A 31 11.08 6.72 -5.53
N ALA A 32 10.26 5.76 -5.12
CA ALA A 32 8.85 5.72 -5.49
C ALA A 32 8.10 7.00 -5.07
N LEU A 33 8.31 7.45 -3.83
CA LEU A 33 7.71 8.67 -3.30
C LEU A 33 8.23 9.92 -4.00
N LEU A 34 9.56 10.04 -4.15
CA LEU A 34 10.20 11.18 -4.80
C LEU A 34 9.68 11.36 -6.22
N PHE A 35 9.67 10.30 -7.03
CA PHE A 35 9.22 10.37 -8.41
C PHE A 35 7.71 10.56 -8.55
N SER A 36 6.92 10.04 -7.60
CA SER A 36 5.50 10.37 -7.51
C SER A 36 5.30 11.86 -7.21
N PHE A 37 6.11 12.44 -6.32
CA PHE A 37 6.00 13.84 -5.92
C PHE A 37 6.47 14.82 -7.02
N VAL A 38 7.69 14.66 -7.54
CA VAL A 38 8.25 15.58 -8.55
C VAL A 38 7.50 15.53 -9.89
N SER A 39 6.76 14.46 -10.15
CA SER A 39 5.86 14.34 -11.31
C SER A 39 4.44 14.85 -11.02
N PHE A 40 4.21 15.51 -9.88
CA PHE A 40 2.90 15.98 -9.44
C PHE A 40 1.82 14.88 -9.42
N GLY A 41 2.20 13.68 -9.01
CA GLY A 41 1.32 12.52 -8.92
C GLY A 41 1.13 11.76 -10.24
N ILE A 42 1.70 12.20 -11.37
CA ILE A 42 1.57 11.49 -12.64
C ILE A 42 2.13 10.07 -12.54
N LEU A 43 3.26 9.89 -11.85
CA LEU A 43 3.93 8.59 -11.69
C LEU A 43 3.45 7.78 -10.49
N ILE A 44 2.43 8.23 -9.73
CA ILE A 44 2.01 7.54 -8.49
C ILE A 44 1.65 6.07 -8.73
N GLY A 45 0.92 5.79 -9.81
CA GLY A 45 0.53 4.43 -10.17
C GLY A 45 1.71 3.55 -10.58
N PRO A 46 2.49 3.91 -11.61
CA PRO A 46 3.69 3.18 -12.00
C PRO A 46 4.67 2.94 -10.85
N MET A 47 4.92 3.95 -10.00
CA MET A 47 5.82 3.81 -8.86
C MET A 47 5.26 2.87 -7.79
N GLN A 48 3.96 2.91 -7.50
CA GLN A 48 3.35 1.94 -6.58
C GLN A 48 3.37 0.52 -7.15
N VAL A 49 3.03 0.32 -8.42
CA VAL A 49 3.13 -1.00 -9.07
C VAL A 49 4.57 -1.50 -9.06
N GLY A 50 5.53 -0.60 -9.33
CA GLY A 50 6.96 -0.88 -9.30
C GLY A 50 7.45 -1.33 -7.93
N PHE A 51 7.11 -0.58 -6.88
CA PHE A 51 7.40 -0.96 -5.49
C PHE A 51 6.87 -2.36 -5.18
N ASN A 52 5.59 -2.62 -5.51
CA ASN A 52 4.98 -3.93 -5.28
C ASN A 52 5.68 -5.05 -6.07
N ALA A 53 6.11 -4.79 -7.31
CA ALA A 53 6.84 -5.75 -8.13
C ALA A 53 8.21 -6.11 -7.52
N VAL A 54 8.96 -5.12 -7.03
CA VAL A 54 10.25 -5.35 -6.34
C VAL A 54 10.04 -6.20 -5.09
N MET A 55 9.07 -5.81 -4.23
CA MET A 55 8.81 -6.53 -2.97
C MET A 55 8.31 -7.96 -3.23
N LEU A 56 7.43 -8.16 -4.20
CA LEU A 56 6.95 -9.49 -4.58
C LEU A 56 8.05 -10.37 -5.16
N ARG A 57 8.93 -9.82 -6.01
CA ARG A 57 10.08 -10.55 -6.56
C ARG A 57 11.00 -11.04 -5.44
N TYR A 58 11.31 -10.17 -4.50
CA TYR A 58 12.12 -10.52 -3.34
C TYR A 58 11.44 -11.58 -2.46
N LEU A 59 10.16 -11.39 -2.16
CA LEU A 59 9.42 -12.31 -1.29
C LEU A 59 9.27 -13.71 -1.91
N ARG A 60 9.02 -13.80 -3.22
CA ARG A 60 8.79 -15.08 -3.92
C ARG A 60 10.08 -15.80 -4.28
N ARG A 61 11.11 -15.05 -4.71
CA ARG A 61 12.33 -15.63 -5.31
C ARG A 61 13.61 -15.33 -4.55
N GLY A 62 13.55 -14.52 -3.49
CA GLY A 62 14.74 -14.07 -2.74
C GLY A 62 15.61 -13.07 -3.52
N GLU A 63 15.13 -12.59 -4.67
CA GLU A 63 15.90 -11.73 -5.58
C GLU A 63 15.52 -10.26 -5.41
N TRP A 64 16.52 -9.43 -5.10
CA TRP A 64 16.35 -7.99 -5.01
C TRP A 64 16.58 -7.33 -6.37
N ALA A 65 15.49 -6.91 -7.04
CA ALA A 65 15.51 -6.36 -8.40
C ALA A 65 14.91 -4.93 -8.45
N PRO A 66 15.62 -3.89 -7.95
CA PRO A 66 15.10 -2.53 -7.84
C PRO A 66 14.78 -1.88 -9.20
N GLU A 67 15.38 -2.36 -10.29
CA GLU A 67 15.07 -1.94 -11.66
C GLU A 67 13.61 -2.18 -12.05
N LEU A 68 12.90 -3.10 -11.39
CA LEU A 68 11.47 -3.31 -11.58
C LEU A 68 10.62 -2.07 -11.28
N LEU A 69 11.14 -1.15 -10.45
CA LEU A 69 10.49 0.14 -10.18
C LEU A 69 10.21 0.93 -11.47
N TRP A 70 11.10 0.79 -12.46
CA TRP A 70 11.08 1.52 -13.72
C TRP A 70 10.46 0.73 -14.88
N GLN A 71 9.95 -0.48 -14.64
CA GLN A 71 9.40 -1.33 -15.71
C GLN A 71 7.87 -1.29 -15.77
N GLN A 72 7.22 -0.47 -14.93
CA GLN A 72 5.77 -0.48 -14.75
C GLN A 72 5.04 0.70 -15.42
N PHE A 73 5.67 1.36 -16.40
CA PHE A 73 5.10 2.47 -17.18
C PHE A 73 4.05 2.01 -18.20
N ARG A 74 2.95 1.45 -17.70
CA ARG A 74 1.88 0.91 -18.53
C ARG A 74 0.59 1.69 -18.28
N ARG A 75 -0.24 1.80 -19.31
CA ARG A 75 -1.49 2.58 -19.26
C ARG A 75 -2.36 2.23 -18.05
N GLN A 76 -2.51 0.94 -17.73
CA GLN A 76 -3.29 0.50 -16.58
C GLN A 76 -2.72 0.95 -15.23
N ALA A 77 -1.39 1.04 -15.10
CA ALA A 77 -0.74 1.52 -13.89
C ALA A 77 -1.00 3.02 -13.69
N PHE A 78 -0.85 3.82 -14.76
CA PHE A 78 -1.20 5.24 -14.74
C PHE A 78 -2.66 5.49 -14.33
N LEU A 79 -3.60 4.80 -15.00
CA LEU A 79 -5.02 4.94 -14.71
C LEU A 79 -5.34 4.54 -13.25
N ALA A 80 -4.80 3.43 -12.78
CA ALA A 80 -4.97 3.02 -11.38
C ALA A 80 -4.44 4.08 -10.41
N GLY A 81 -3.26 4.64 -10.70
CA GLY A 81 -2.65 5.71 -9.92
C GLY A 81 -3.51 6.96 -9.83
N TRP A 82 -4.07 7.42 -10.96
CA TRP A 82 -4.93 8.61 -10.98
C TRP A 82 -6.27 8.37 -10.28
N VAL A 83 -6.87 7.20 -10.47
CA VAL A 83 -8.11 6.84 -9.73
C VAL A 83 -7.83 6.77 -8.23
N TYR A 84 -6.71 6.17 -7.83
CA TYR A 84 -6.29 6.13 -6.44
C TYR A 84 -6.05 7.53 -5.87
N LEU A 85 -5.34 8.40 -6.60
CA LEU A 85 -5.09 9.78 -6.19
C LEU A 85 -6.40 10.57 -6.06
N ALA A 86 -7.32 10.45 -7.01
CA ALA A 86 -8.64 11.08 -6.94
C ALA A 86 -9.41 10.64 -5.70
N LEU A 87 -9.37 9.35 -5.37
CA LEU A 87 -10.02 8.81 -4.18
C LEU A 87 -9.36 9.29 -2.87
N LEU A 88 -8.03 9.38 -2.83
CA LEU A 88 -7.32 9.99 -1.69
C LEU A 88 -7.73 11.45 -1.47
N LEU A 89 -7.85 12.23 -2.55
CA LEU A 89 -8.31 13.62 -2.48
C LEU A 89 -9.74 13.72 -1.96
N VAL A 90 -10.63 12.81 -2.40
CA VAL A 90 -12.00 12.73 -1.86
C VAL A 90 -11.98 12.44 -0.35
N GLY A 91 -11.14 11.49 0.10
CA GLY A 91 -10.97 11.17 1.51
C GLY A 91 -10.48 12.35 2.36
N LEU A 92 -9.67 13.25 1.77
CA LEU A 92 -9.19 14.47 2.42
C LEU A 92 -10.25 15.58 2.47
N VAL A 93 -11.04 15.74 1.40
CA VAL A 93 -11.95 16.90 1.24
C VAL A 93 -13.31 16.66 1.88
N VAL A 94 -13.84 15.44 1.84
CA VAL A 94 -15.17 15.11 2.38
C VAL A 94 -15.33 15.40 3.88
N PRO A 95 -14.33 15.23 4.75
CA PRO A 95 -14.44 15.55 6.17
C PRO A 95 -14.44 17.06 6.49
N LEU A 96 -13.87 17.92 5.64
CA LEU A 96 -13.68 19.35 5.94
C LEU A 96 -15.00 20.09 6.28
N PRO A 97 -16.12 19.90 5.55
CA PRO A 97 -17.39 20.55 5.89
C PRO A 97 -18.02 20.05 7.19
N LEU A 98 -17.53 18.94 7.76
CA LEU A 98 -18.03 18.34 9.00
C LEU A 98 -17.27 18.86 10.24
N GLU A 99 -16.04 19.33 10.06
CA GLU A 99 -15.22 19.91 11.14
C GLU A 99 -15.92 21.09 11.82
N ARG A 100 -16.69 21.88 11.06
CA ARG A 100 -17.47 23.01 11.58
C ARG A 100 -18.61 22.63 12.53
N PHE A 101 -19.06 21.37 12.51
CA PHE A 101 -20.16 20.90 13.36
C PHE A 101 -19.65 20.11 14.57
N SER A 102 -18.65 19.24 14.37
CA SER A 102 -18.00 18.52 15.45
C SER A 102 -16.64 17.99 15.00
N PRO A 103 -15.52 18.49 15.57
CA PRO A 103 -14.18 18.02 15.24
C PRO A 103 -14.00 16.51 15.49
N ALA A 104 -14.57 16.00 16.58
CA ALA A 104 -14.48 14.57 16.91
C ALA A 104 -15.20 13.69 15.86
N VAL A 105 -16.38 14.11 15.41
CA VAL A 105 -17.13 13.39 14.37
C VAL A 105 -16.41 13.45 13.03
N ALA A 106 -15.84 14.61 12.68
CA ALA A 106 -15.07 14.77 11.45
C ALA A 106 -13.84 13.85 11.42
N VAL A 107 -13.10 13.76 12.54
CA VAL A 107 -11.96 12.84 12.68
C VAL A 107 -12.39 11.38 12.53
N LEU A 108 -13.46 10.97 13.22
CA LEU A 108 -13.96 9.59 13.13
C LEU A 108 -14.42 9.23 11.71
N LEU A 109 -15.14 10.13 11.04
CA LEU A 109 -15.59 9.92 9.66
C LEU A 109 -14.43 9.92 8.67
N GLY A 110 -13.45 10.80 8.84
CA GLY A 110 -12.23 10.80 8.05
C GLY A 110 -11.46 9.50 8.20
N PHE A 111 -11.31 9.01 9.44
CA PHE A 111 -10.67 7.72 9.72
C PHE A 111 -11.45 6.54 9.09
N ALA A 112 -12.78 6.52 9.21
CA ALA A 112 -13.62 5.49 8.61
C ALA A 112 -13.57 5.53 7.07
N ALA A 113 -13.61 6.71 6.46
CA ALA A 113 -13.49 6.89 5.02
C ALA A 113 -12.13 6.38 4.51
N ASN A 114 -11.04 6.74 5.19
CA ASN A 114 -9.70 6.23 4.86
C ASN A 114 -9.61 4.71 5.01
N ALA A 115 -10.28 4.11 6.02
CA ALA A 115 -10.33 2.65 6.16
C ALA A 115 -11.05 1.98 4.98
N VAL A 116 -12.17 2.54 4.55
CA VAL A 116 -12.92 2.02 3.40
C VAL A 116 -12.10 2.15 2.11
N LEU A 117 -11.47 3.30 1.88
CA LEU A 117 -10.61 3.53 0.71
C LEU A 117 -9.39 2.59 0.72
N ALA A 118 -8.76 2.41 1.88
CA ALA A 118 -7.64 1.49 2.04
C ALA A 118 -8.05 0.03 1.81
N LEU A 119 -9.24 -0.38 2.26
CA LEU A 119 -9.79 -1.71 1.98
C LEU A 119 -10.07 -1.91 0.49
N LEU A 120 -10.65 -0.90 -0.17
CA LEU A 120 -10.95 -0.93 -1.61
C LEU A 120 -9.68 -1.10 -2.44
N TRP A 121 -8.61 -0.41 -2.06
CA TRP A 121 -7.32 -0.41 -2.77
C TRP A 121 -6.24 -1.29 -2.13
N PHE A 122 -6.62 -2.26 -1.30
CA PHE A 122 -5.65 -3.01 -0.49
C PHE A 122 -4.70 -3.90 -1.32
N TYR A 123 -5.22 -4.56 -2.35
CA TYR A 123 -4.52 -5.53 -3.22
C TYR A 123 -4.35 -5.18 -4.71
N PRO A 124 -5.02 -4.18 -5.30
CA PRO A 124 -4.96 -4.05 -6.75
C PRO A 124 -3.58 -3.71 -7.32
N PHE A 125 -2.74 -2.94 -6.62
CA PHE A 125 -1.38 -2.64 -7.10
C PHE A 125 -0.48 -3.89 -7.10
N GLN A 126 -0.70 -4.83 -6.17
CA GLN A 126 -0.05 -6.14 -6.13
C GLN A 126 -0.51 -7.00 -7.32
N TYR A 127 -1.82 -7.03 -7.61
CA TYR A 127 -2.34 -7.71 -8.79
C TYR A 127 -1.82 -7.11 -10.11
N LEU A 128 -1.73 -5.79 -10.22
CA LEU A 128 -1.16 -5.11 -11.38
C LEU A 128 0.33 -5.45 -11.56
N ALA A 129 1.07 -5.47 -10.44
CA ALA A 129 2.49 -5.82 -10.41
C ALA A 129 2.72 -7.25 -10.88
N GLU A 130 1.92 -8.20 -10.39
CA GLU A 130 2.13 -9.62 -10.63
C GLU A 130 1.50 -10.12 -11.93
N ARG A 131 0.26 -9.72 -12.22
CA ARG A 131 -0.56 -10.32 -13.30
C ARG A 131 -0.84 -9.39 -14.46
N HIS A 132 -0.45 -8.13 -14.35
CA HIS A 132 -0.47 -7.17 -15.47
C HIS A 132 -1.86 -6.89 -16.07
N MET A 133 -2.92 -7.20 -15.32
CA MET A 133 -4.32 -7.09 -15.74
C MET A 133 -4.83 -5.64 -15.78
N PRO A 134 -6.03 -5.37 -16.32
CA PRO A 134 -6.71 -4.08 -16.17
C PRO A 134 -6.95 -3.72 -14.69
N TRP A 135 -6.93 -2.43 -14.36
CA TRP A 135 -7.08 -1.97 -12.96
C TRP A 135 -8.45 -2.33 -12.37
N THR A 136 -9.52 -2.32 -13.18
CA THR A 136 -10.86 -2.70 -12.77
C THR A 136 -10.94 -4.17 -12.36
N GLU A 137 -10.27 -5.04 -13.11
CA GLU A 137 -10.14 -6.46 -12.77
C GLU A 137 -9.27 -6.65 -11.52
N ALA A 138 -8.18 -5.89 -11.37
CA ALA A 138 -7.35 -5.94 -10.17
C ALA A 138 -8.12 -5.55 -8.89
N VAL A 139 -8.99 -4.54 -8.97
CA VAL A 139 -9.92 -4.17 -7.89
C VAL A 139 -10.88 -5.30 -7.58
N ARG A 140 -11.50 -5.87 -8.62
CA ARG A 140 -12.45 -6.97 -8.47
C ARG A 140 -11.80 -8.20 -7.82
N GLU A 141 -10.63 -8.61 -8.30
CA GLU A 141 -9.88 -9.74 -7.75
C GLU A 141 -9.38 -9.45 -6.33
N GLY A 142 -8.96 -8.22 -6.04
CA GLY A 142 -8.65 -7.76 -4.68
C GLY A 142 -9.81 -7.96 -3.73
N TRP A 143 -11.02 -7.57 -4.14
CA TRP A 143 -12.21 -7.74 -3.31
C TRP A 143 -12.60 -9.21 -3.14
N HIS A 144 -12.52 -10.02 -4.20
CA HIS A 144 -12.73 -11.46 -4.10
C HIS A 144 -11.74 -12.12 -3.13
N LEU A 145 -10.48 -11.69 -3.14
CA LEU A 145 -9.47 -12.18 -2.22
C LEU A 145 -9.82 -11.84 -0.76
N ILE A 146 -10.22 -10.59 -0.49
CA ILE A 146 -10.66 -10.14 0.84
C ILE A 146 -11.87 -10.96 1.34
N LEU A 147 -12.88 -11.14 0.48
CA LEU A 147 -14.09 -11.89 0.82
C LEU A 147 -13.78 -13.35 1.13
N ARG A 148 -12.94 -14.01 0.31
CA ARG A 148 -12.58 -15.42 0.49
C ARG A 148 -11.70 -15.68 1.71
N ALA A 149 -10.81 -14.74 2.05
CA ALA A 149 -9.86 -14.87 3.15
C ALA A 149 -10.34 -14.26 4.48
N GLY A 150 -11.50 -13.59 4.47
CA GLY A 150 -12.21 -13.06 5.64
C GLY A 150 -12.07 -11.55 5.80
N VAL A 151 -13.19 -10.83 5.65
CA VAL A 151 -13.26 -9.35 5.78
C VAL A 151 -12.75 -8.84 7.13
N PRO A 152 -13.13 -9.41 8.31
CA PRO A 152 -12.74 -8.83 9.59
C PRO A 152 -11.23 -8.75 9.81
N ARG A 153 -10.46 -9.72 9.27
CA ARG A 153 -9.00 -9.71 9.38
C ARG A 153 -8.36 -8.64 8.52
N HIS A 154 -8.93 -8.36 7.34
CA HIS A 154 -8.47 -7.27 6.48
C HIS A 154 -8.81 -5.91 7.07
N VAL A 155 -10.01 -5.76 7.65
CA VAL A 155 -10.39 -4.56 8.39
C VAL A 155 -9.39 -4.30 9.51
N LEU A 156 -9.11 -5.31 10.35
CA LEU A 156 -8.13 -5.18 11.43
C LEU A 156 -6.73 -4.83 10.91
N LEU A 157 -6.28 -5.46 9.83
CA LEU A 157 -4.97 -5.15 9.24
C LEU A 157 -4.89 -3.71 8.73
N VAL A 158 -5.93 -3.23 8.04
CA VAL A 158 -6.03 -1.84 7.57
C VAL A 158 -6.01 -0.86 8.72
N LEU A 159 -6.74 -1.15 9.81
CA LEU A 159 -6.74 -0.31 11.01
C LEU A 159 -5.35 -0.24 11.65
N LEU A 160 -4.63 -1.36 11.72
CA LEU A 160 -3.25 -1.39 12.23
C LEU A 160 -2.30 -0.59 11.33
N ILE A 161 -2.41 -0.71 10.00
CA ILE A 161 -1.62 0.09 9.05
C ILE A 161 -1.92 1.59 9.21
N GLN A 162 -3.18 1.97 9.35
CA GLN A 162 -3.53 3.37 9.59
C GLN A 162 -2.95 3.88 10.91
N LEU A 163 -3.00 3.09 11.97
CA LEU A 163 -2.41 3.46 13.26
C LEU A 163 -0.89 3.67 13.14
N ILE A 164 -0.20 2.82 12.37
CA ILE A 164 1.23 2.98 12.05
C ILE A 164 1.49 4.31 11.33
N ASN A 165 0.63 4.69 10.39
CA ASN A 165 0.76 5.95 9.64
C ASN A 165 0.21 7.17 10.36
N TYR A 166 -0.43 7.00 11.52
CA TYR A 166 -0.95 8.11 12.34
C TYR A 166 0.13 8.74 13.24
N VAL A 167 1.38 8.29 13.14
CA VAL A 167 2.51 8.89 13.87
C VAL A 167 2.68 10.34 13.37
N PRO A 168 2.53 11.35 14.25
CA PRO A 168 2.65 12.74 13.84
C PRO A 168 4.05 13.01 13.30
N THR A 169 4.14 13.49 12.08
CA THR A 169 5.36 14.11 11.53
C THR A 169 5.21 15.61 11.68
N GLY A 170 5.85 16.14 12.71
CA GLY A 170 5.78 17.54 13.11
C GLY A 170 7.01 17.94 13.93
N ALA A 171 8.11 17.22 13.72
CA ALA A 171 9.37 17.55 14.36
C ALA A 171 9.95 18.82 13.73
N SER A 172 10.77 19.55 14.48
CA SER A 172 11.50 20.72 13.96
C SER A 172 12.58 20.38 12.92
N VAL A 173 12.78 19.09 12.58
CA VAL A 173 13.86 18.60 11.70
C VAL A 173 13.25 17.92 10.48
N PRO A 174 13.15 18.60 9.32
CA PRO A 174 12.49 18.07 8.12
C PRO A 174 13.06 16.75 7.59
N VAL A 175 14.36 16.52 7.78
CA VAL A 175 15.03 15.27 7.37
C VAL A 175 14.54 14.08 8.17
N LEU A 176 14.25 14.27 9.46
CA LEU A 176 13.71 13.22 10.31
C LEU A 176 12.27 12.89 9.91
N ASP A 177 11.45 13.91 9.64
CA ASP A 177 10.07 13.71 9.17
C ASP A 177 10.04 12.95 7.83
N LEU A 178 10.95 13.30 6.91
CA LEU A 178 11.09 12.56 5.64
C LEU A 178 11.50 11.10 5.88
N PHE A 179 12.46 10.84 6.77
CA PHE A 179 12.87 9.48 7.10
C PHE A 179 11.71 8.67 7.71
N VAL A 180 10.97 9.26 8.65
CA VAL A 180 9.79 8.64 9.26
C VAL A 180 8.73 8.35 8.20
N LEU A 181 8.44 9.29 7.31
CA LEU A 181 7.50 9.09 6.20
C LEU A 181 7.92 7.91 5.32
N VAL A 182 9.16 7.87 4.86
CA VAL A 182 9.69 6.79 4.02
C VAL A 182 9.60 5.45 4.76
N LEU A 183 9.96 5.42 6.04
CA LEU A 183 9.89 4.21 6.86
C LEU A 183 8.45 3.68 6.99
N LEU A 184 7.51 4.53 7.39
CA LEU A 184 6.12 4.13 7.65
C LEU A 184 5.40 3.73 6.36
N VAL A 185 5.60 4.47 5.26
CA VAL A 185 5.06 4.11 3.95
C VAL A 185 5.66 2.79 3.46
N GLY A 186 6.97 2.61 3.60
CA GLY A 186 7.65 1.40 3.16
C GLY A 186 7.18 0.16 3.92
N LEU A 187 7.05 0.26 5.24
CA LEU A 187 6.51 -0.81 6.07
C LEU A 187 5.04 -1.11 5.74
N SER A 188 4.21 -0.07 5.57
CA SER A 188 2.80 -0.23 5.21
C SER A 188 2.62 -0.93 3.87
N GLY A 189 3.40 -0.53 2.86
CA GLY A 189 3.42 -1.18 1.56
C GLY A 189 3.87 -2.63 1.64
N LEU A 190 4.92 -2.91 2.43
CA LEU A 190 5.43 -4.26 2.62
C LEU A 190 4.42 -5.17 3.33
N ILE A 191 3.69 -4.66 4.33
CA ILE A 191 2.60 -5.40 4.98
C ILE A 191 1.55 -5.83 3.95
N GLY A 192 1.14 -4.91 3.06
CA GLY A 192 0.21 -5.21 1.97
C GLY A 192 0.72 -6.30 1.02
N VAL A 193 2.00 -6.21 0.63
CA VAL A 193 2.65 -7.22 -0.23
C VAL A 193 2.69 -8.59 0.44
N VAL A 194 3.09 -8.66 1.70
CA VAL A 194 3.18 -9.92 2.44
C VAL A 194 1.79 -10.54 2.65
N ALA A 195 0.78 -9.72 2.98
CA ALA A 195 -0.60 -10.18 3.08
C ALA A 195 -1.11 -10.76 1.75
N TYR A 196 -0.82 -10.08 0.64
CA TYR A 196 -1.16 -10.55 -0.70
C TYR A 196 -0.52 -11.89 -1.02
N ALA A 197 0.80 -12.01 -0.86
CA ALA A 197 1.53 -13.23 -1.20
C ALA A 197 1.19 -14.41 -0.28
N GLN A 198 0.82 -14.16 0.97
CA GLN A 198 0.29 -15.19 1.85
C GLN A 198 -1.00 -15.81 1.30
N LEU A 199 -1.88 -14.98 0.73
CA LEU A 199 -3.19 -15.40 0.23
C LEU A 199 -3.17 -15.84 -1.24
N ASN A 200 -2.11 -15.51 -1.97
CA ASN A 200 -1.94 -15.84 -3.38
C ASN A 200 -0.55 -16.46 -3.63
N PRO A 201 -0.27 -17.66 -3.09
CA PRO A 201 1.02 -18.32 -3.27
C PRO A 201 1.27 -18.63 -4.76
N GLU A 202 2.54 -18.57 -5.18
CA GLU A 202 2.91 -19.02 -6.53
C GLU A 202 2.58 -20.51 -6.61
N PRO A 203 1.97 -21.01 -7.71
CA PRO A 203 1.88 -22.43 -7.94
C PRO A 203 3.29 -23.01 -7.82
N GLN A 204 3.48 -24.01 -6.96
CA GLN A 204 4.74 -24.75 -6.94
C GLN A 204 4.94 -25.33 -8.35
N ALA A 205 6.00 -24.88 -9.03
CA ALA A 205 6.41 -25.40 -10.33
C ALA A 205 6.92 -26.83 -10.20
#